data_AF-A0A839N6G5-F1
#
_entry.id   AF-A0A839N6G5-F1
#
_cell.length_a   1.000
_cell.length_b   1.000
_cell.length_c   1.000
_cell.angle_alpha   90.00
_cell.angle_beta   90.00
_cell.angle_gamma   90.00
#
_symmetry.space_group_name_H-M   'P 1'
#
loop_
_entity.id
_entity.type
_entity.pdbx_description
1 polymer ?
#
loop_
_entity_poly.entity_id
_entity_poly.type
_entity_poly.pdbx_seq_one_letter_code
_entity_poly.pdbx_strand_id
1 'polypeptide(L)'
;MSHYIAVTNDKYSFESAIQEVVRAFAARKAVPLTASSHLEEDLGYTSLGFAELAFALEDLFDLEPVVPEVAVRLQTLSDITELLGEKIQDGSATAPTETAVREYIERYTVD
;
A
#
# COMPACT_ATOMS: atom_id res chain seq x y z
N MET A 1 -20.15 35.33 -0.99
CA MET A 1 -20.57 33.92 -0.98
C MET A 1 -19.46 33.13 -1.66
N SER A 2 -18.68 32.42 -0.84
CA SER A 2 -17.45 31.74 -1.25
C SER A 2 -17.77 30.64 -2.25
N HIS A 3 -17.23 30.73 -3.47
CA HIS A 3 -17.19 29.62 -4.41
C HIS A 3 -16.09 28.67 -3.93
N TYR A 4 -16.47 27.65 -3.17
CA TYR A 4 -15.58 26.53 -2.87
C TYR A 4 -15.55 25.66 -4.14
N ILE A 5 -14.50 25.85 -4.94
CA ILE A 5 -14.25 25.01 -6.10
C ILE A 5 -13.85 23.66 -5.52
N ALA A 6 -14.72 22.66 -5.65
CA ALA A 6 -14.33 21.28 -5.43
C ALA A 6 -13.22 20.98 -6.44
N VAL A 7 -11.97 21.01 -5.98
CA VAL A 7 -10.85 20.43 -6.71
C VAL A 7 -11.11 18.93 -6.66
N THR A 8 -11.88 18.43 -7.63
CA THR A 8 -11.92 17.00 -7.92
C THR A 8 -10.53 16.66 -8.44
N ASN A 9 -9.65 16.21 -7.53
CA ASN A 9 -8.29 15.79 -7.83
C ASN A 9 -8.38 14.53 -8.69
N ASP A 10 -8.15 14.69 -9.98
CA ASP A 10 -8.32 13.63 -10.97
C ASP A 10 -7.13 12.66 -10.90
N LYS A 11 -7.46 11.38 -10.69
CA LYS A 11 -6.62 10.16 -10.76
C LYS A 11 -5.71 9.83 -9.56
N TYR A 12 -6.30 9.62 -8.38
CA TYR A 12 -5.68 8.68 -7.43
C TYR A 12 -5.71 7.28 -8.03
N SER A 13 -4.55 6.75 -8.37
CA SER A 13 -4.44 5.42 -8.99
C SER A 13 -4.22 4.35 -7.93
N PHE A 14 -4.52 3.11 -8.32
CA PHE A 14 -4.23 1.92 -7.54
C PHE A 14 -2.74 1.84 -7.15
N GLU A 15 -1.85 2.16 -8.08
CA GLU A 15 -0.41 2.18 -7.85
C GLU A 15 0.00 3.27 -6.84
N SER A 16 -0.65 4.44 -6.89
CA SER A 16 -0.43 5.51 -5.90
C SER A 16 -0.83 5.03 -4.50
N ALA A 17 -1.95 4.31 -4.38
CA ALA A 17 -2.38 3.74 -3.10
C ALA A 17 -1.33 2.79 -2.52
N ILE A 18 -0.85 1.84 -3.32
CA ILE A 18 0.18 0.89 -2.88
C ILE A 18 1.46 1.62 -2.48
N GLN A 19 1.92 2.57 -3.30
CA GLN A 19 3.14 3.31 -3.01
C GLN A 19 3.05 4.13 -1.72
N GLU A 20 1.90 4.75 -1.44
CA GLU A 20 1.69 5.50 -0.19
C GLU A 20 1.73 4.57 1.03
N VAL A 21 1.04 3.43 0.98
CA VAL A 21 1.03 2.46 2.09
C VAL A 21 2.41 1.85 2.29
N VAL A 22 3.07 1.39 1.23
CA VAL A 22 4.44 0.85 1.30
C VAL A 22 5.41 1.91 1.83
N ARG A 23 5.30 3.17 1.40
CA ARG A 23 6.13 4.24 1.93
C ARG A 23 5.91 4.47 3.43
N ALA A 24 4.66 4.44 3.87
CA ALA A 24 4.28 4.78 5.23
C ALA A 24 4.86 3.79 6.26
N PHE A 25 4.82 2.49 5.92
CA PHE A 25 5.29 1.40 6.76
C PHE A 25 6.78 1.03 6.54
N ALA A 26 7.44 1.60 5.51
CA ALA A 26 8.87 1.39 5.30
C ALA A 26 9.72 2.08 6.37
N ALA A 27 10.76 1.39 6.86
CA ALA A 27 11.75 1.98 7.76
C ALA A 27 12.57 3.08 7.06
N ARG A 28 12.82 2.96 5.74
CA ARG A 28 13.62 3.90 4.94
C ARG A 28 12.74 4.72 3.99
N LYS A 29 12.18 5.81 4.50
CA LYS A 29 11.23 6.68 3.77
C LYS A 29 11.86 7.53 2.65
N ALA A 30 13.17 7.78 2.70
CA ALA A 30 13.86 8.69 1.76
C ALA A 30 14.29 8.04 0.43
N VAL A 31 14.14 6.72 0.28
CA VAL A 31 14.58 5.98 -0.91
C VAL A 31 13.52 6.07 -2.02
N PRO A 32 13.84 6.44 -3.27
CA PRO A 32 12.85 6.42 -4.36
C PRO A 32 12.19 5.04 -4.51
N LEU A 33 10.86 4.99 -4.60
CA LEU A 33 10.13 3.75 -4.86
C LEU A 33 10.10 3.49 -6.36
N THR A 34 10.63 2.35 -6.78
CA THR A 34 10.52 1.81 -8.13
C THR A 34 9.89 0.42 -8.07
N ALA A 35 9.37 -0.08 -9.18
CA ALA A 35 8.80 -1.44 -9.21
C ALA A 35 9.80 -2.51 -8.75
N SER A 36 11.09 -2.29 -9.02
CA SER A 36 12.18 -3.19 -8.60
C SER A 36 12.69 -2.95 -7.18
N SER A 37 12.13 -2.01 -6.41
CA SER A 37 12.60 -1.75 -5.05
C SER A 37 12.36 -2.98 -4.17
N HIS A 38 13.44 -3.50 -3.58
CA HIS A 38 13.38 -4.62 -2.65
C HIS A 38 12.85 -4.16 -1.30
N LEU A 39 11.86 -4.88 -0.75
CA LEU A 39 11.23 -4.53 0.51
C LEU A 39 12.24 -4.53 1.66
N GLU A 40 13.01 -5.62 1.80
CA GLU A 40 14.01 -5.73 2.85
C GLU A 40 15.25 -4.87 2.56
N GLU A 41 15.87 -5.05 1.40
CA GLU A 41 17.18 -4.46 1.10
C GLU A 41 17.12 -2.95 0.88
N ASP A 42 16.12 -2.44 0.15
CA ASP A 42 16.01 -1.03 -0.20
C ASP A 42 15.18 -0.26 0.83
N LEU A 43 14.01 -0.79 1.20
CA LEU A 43 13.03 -0.10 2.04
C LEU A 43 13.20 -0.40 3.54
N GLY A 44 13.99 -1.42 3.89
CA GLY A 44 14.32 -1.76 5.27
C GLY A 44 13.21 -2.48 6.03
N TYR A 45 12.32 -3.19 5.32
CA TYR A 45 11.31 -4.01 5.98
C TYR A 45 11.96 -5.12 6.80
N THR A 46 11.50 -5.27 8.04
CA THR A 46 11.80 -6.41 8.91
C THR A 46 10.61 -7.35 8.93
N SER A 47 10.72 -8.54 9.55
CA SER A 47 9.56 -9.44 9.69
C SER A 47 8.37 -8.77 10.37
N LEU A 48 8.60 -7.88 11.34
CA LEU A 48 7.53 -7.11 11.99
C LEU A 48 6.95 -6.06 11.05
N GLY A 49 7.80 -5.22 10.44
CA GLY A 49 7.32 -4.16 9.54
C GLY A 49 6.62 -4.72 8.30
N PHE A 50 7.01 -5.91 7.85
CA PHE A 50 6.35 -6.62 6.77
C PHE A 50 4.98 -7.15 7.21
N ALA A 51 4.86 -7.69 8.43
CA ALA A 51 3.56 -8.10 8.98
C ALA A 51 2.61 -6.89 9.13
N GLU A 52 3.12 -5.75 9.60
CA GLU A 52 2.34 -4.50 9.69
C GLU A 52 1.89 -4.01 8.31
N LEU A 53 2.77 -4.08 7.31
CA LEU A 53 2.41 -3.79 5.91
C LEU A 53 1.31 -4.75 5.42
N ALA A 54 1.44 -6.05 5.66
CA ALA A 54 0.46 -7.04 5.24
C ALA A 54 -0.93 -6.74 5.84
N PHE A 55 -1.01 -6.47 7.14
CA PHE A 55 -2.27 -6.06 7.79
C PHE A 55 -2.84 -4.77 7.20
N ALA A 56 -1.98 -3.78 6.90
CA ALA A 56 -2.44 -2.55 6.27
C ALA A 56 -3.01 -2.77 4.86
N LEU A 57 -2.40 -3.66 4.07
CA LEU A 57 -2.91 -4.02 2.75
C LEU A 57 -4.22 -4.81 2.87
N GLU A 58 -4.32 -5.74 3.81
CA GLU A 58 -5.54 -6.51 4.10
C GLU A 58 -6.73 -5.60 4.41
N ASP A 59 -6.54 -4.67 5.36
CA ASP A 59 -7.58 -3.75 5.79
C ASP A 59 -7.97 -2.75 4.69
N LEU A 60 -6.99 -2.19 3.95
CA LEU A 60 -7.26 -1.15 2.96
C LEU A 60 -7.86 -1.70 1.65
N PHE A 61 -7.43 -2.89 1.23
CA PHE A 61 -7.85 -3.48 -0.04
C PHE A 61 -8.95 -4.53 0.13
N ASP A 62 -9.46 -4.76 1.35
CA ASP A 62 -10.46 -5.79 1.66
C ASP A 62 -9.99 -7.18 1.19
N LEU A 63 -8.72 -7.51 1.48
CA LEU A 63 -8.14 -8.81 1.11
C LEU A 63 -8.41 -9.86 2.16
N GLU A 64 -8.46 -11.11 1.72
CA GLU A 64 -8.23 -12.24 2.63
C GLU A 64 -6.82 -12.17 3.26
N PRO A 65 -6.64 -12.69 4.48
CA PRO A 65 -5.34 -12.71 5.14
C PRO A 65 -4.23 -13.31 4.27
N VAL A 66 -3.11 -12.61 4.19
CA VAL A 66 -1.94 -13.04 3.41
C VAL A 66 -1.29 -14.22 4.11
N VAL A 67 -1.48 -15.41 3.53
CA VAL A 67 -0.89 -16.64 4.06
C VAL A 67 0.64 -16.64 3.91
N PRO A 68 1.38 -17.37 4.78
CA PRO A 68 2.84 -17.37 4.76
C PRO A 68 3.46 -17.69 3.40
N GLU A 69 2.84 -18.57 2.62
CA GLU A 69 3.29 -18.97 1.29
C GLU A 69 3.24 -17.82 0.27
N VAL A 70 2.31 -16.89 0.44
CA VAL A 70 2.22 -15.67 -0.38
C VAL A 70 3.20 -14.62 0.15
N ALA A 71 3.26 -14.45 1.47
CA ALA A 71 4.16 -13.50 2.12
C ALA A 71 5.63 -13.69 1.71
N VAL A 72 6.12 -14.93 1.65
CA VAL A 72 7.52 -15.22 1.24
C VAL A 72 7.82 -14.88 -0.23
N ARG A 73 6.79 -14.68 -1.06
CA ARG A 73 6.94 -14.29 -2.47
C ARG A 73 6.97 -12.78 -2.67
N LEU A 74 6.61 -11.99 -1.66
CA LEU A 74 6.59 -10.53 -1.73
C LEU A 74 7.99 -9.99 -1.41
N GLN A 75 8.84 -9.85 -2.42
CA GLN A 75 10.23 -9.40 -2.27
C GLN A 75 10.43 -7.96 -2.76
N THR A 76 9.57 -7.51 -3.67
CA THR A 76 9.66 -6.21 -4.35
C THR A 76 8.32 -5.47 -4.36
N LEU A 77 8.35 -4.20 -4.72
CA LEU A 77 7.13 -3.42 -4.94
C LEU A 77 6.27 -3.99 -6.09
N SER A 78 6.90 -4.54 -7.14
CA SER A 78 6.20 -5.20 -8.25
C SER A 78 5.39 -6.39 -7.74
N ASP A 79 5.96 -7.21 -6.86
CA ASP A 79 5.26 -8.39 -6.32
C ASP A 79 3.98 -8.00 -5.57
N ILE A 80 4.02 -6.91 -4.79
CA ILE A 80 2.83 -6.38 -4.11
C ILE A 80 1.80 -5.88 -5.13
N THR A 81 2.26 -5.12 -6.13
CA THR A 81 1.38 -4.52 -7.13
C THR A 81 0.70 -5.59 -7.99
N GLU A 82 1.44 -6.63 -8.38
CA GLU A 82 0.95 -7.77 -9.15
C GLU A 82 -0.07 -8.58 -8.33
N LEU A 83 0.26 -8.94 -7.08
CA LEU A 83 -0.65 -9.67 -6.20
C LEU A 83 -2.00 -8.93 -6.05
N LEU A 84 -1.95 -7.64 -5.72
CA LEU A 84 -3.15 -6.85 -5.50
C LEU A 84 -3.92 -6.61 -6.81
N GLY A 85 -3.20 -6.46 -7.93
CA GLY A 85 -3.80 -6.33 -9.26
C GLY A 85 -4.58 -7.59 -9.65
N GLU A 86 -4.01 -8.77 -9.42
CA GLU A 86 -4.69 -10.06 -9.64
C GLU A 86 -5.95 -10.18 -8.78
N LYS A 87 -5.87 -9.80 -7.50
CA LYS A 87 -6.98 -9.84 -6.54
C LYS A 87 -8.11 -8.86 -6.87
N ILE A 88 -7.79 -7.70 -7.42
CA ILE A 88 -8.83 -6.77 -7.88
C ILE A 88 -9.48 -7.30 -9.16
N GLN A 89 -8.69 -7.91 -10.07
CA GLN A 89 -9.22 -8.49 -11.31
C GLN A 89 -10.12 -9.70 -11.08
N ASP A 90 -9.81 -10.54 -10.10
CA ASP A 90 -10.62 -11.70 -9.73
C ASP A 90 -11.83 -11.35 -8.83
N GLY A 91 -11.89 -10.10 -8.34
CA GLY A 91 -12.97 -9.58 -7.50
C GLY A 91 -12.86 -9.94 -6.01
N SER A 92 -11.72 -10.45 -5.56
CA SER A 92 -11.42 -10.75 -4.15
C SER A 92 -10.71 -9.61 -3.40
N ALA A 93 -10.57 -8.44 -4.02
CA ALA A 93 -10.09 -7.20 -3.41
C ALA A 93 -10.74 -5.96 -4.05
N THR A 94 -10.69 -4.84 -3.33
CA THR A 94 -11.19 -3.54 -3.77
C THR A 94 -10.09 -2.49 -3.69
N ALA A 95 -9.94 -1.66 -4.73
CA ALA A 95 -9.00 -0.53 -4.67
C ALA A 95 -9.51 0.54 -3.67
N PRO A 96 -8.70 0.96 -2.69
CA PRO A 96 -9.12 1.99 -1.74
C PRO A 96 -9.17 3.37 -2.41
N THR A 97 -9.92 4.27 -1.77
CA THR A 97 -9.90 5.70 -2.13
C THR A 97 -8.70 6.40 -1.50
N GLU A 98 -8.28 7.53 -2.07
CA GLU A 98 -7.23 8.38 -1.49
C GLU A 98 -7.50 8.73 -0.03
N THR A 99 -8.75 9.11 0.28
CA THR A 99 -9.15 9.46 1.64
C THR A 99 -8.99 8.29 2.59
N ALA A 100 -9.39 7.08 2.19
CA ALA A 100 -9.26 5.89 3.04
C ALA A 100 -7.78 5.58 3.35
N VAL A 101 -6.89 5.66 2.34
CA VAL A 101 -5.45 5.46 2.54
C VAL A 101 -4.87 6.50 3.48
N ARG A 102 -5.18 7.79 3.28
CA ARG A 102 -4.71 8.88 4.14
C ARG A 102 -5.15 8.70 5.59
N GLU A 103 -6.45 8.48 5.82
CA GLU A 103 -7.00 8.27 7.16
C GLU A 103 -6.39 7.07 7.87
N TYR A 104 -6.13 5.99 7.12
CA TYR A 104 -5.47 4.79 7.68
C TYR A 104 -4.03 5.10 8.09
N ILE A 105 -3.24 5.71 7.21
CA ILE A 105 -1.85 6.08 7.49
C ILE A 105 -1.77 7.03 8.69
N GLU A 106 -2.64 8.04 8.75
CA GLU A 106 -2.71 8.97 9.89
C GLU A 106 -3.01 8.26 11.21
N ARG A 107 -3.81 7.20 11.18
CA ARG A 107 -4.17 6.44 12.38
C ARG A 107 -3.04 5.55 12.89
N TYR A 108 -2.22 5.00 11.99
CA TYR A 108 -1.29 3.91 12.32
C TYR A 108 0.20 4.27 12.18
N THR A 109 0.54 5.46 11.66
CA THR A 109 1.95 5.84 11.44
C THR A 109 2.34 7.19 12.04
N VAL A 110 1.42 7.84 12.75
CA VAL A 110 1.67 9.09 13.47
C VAL A 110 2.06 8.74 14.91
N ASP A 111 3.35 8.90 15.22
CA ASP A 111 3.91 8.94 16.58
C ASP A 111 3.63 10.31 17.26
#